data_AF-A0A0L0MFB4-F1
#
_entry.id   AF-A0A0L0MFB4-F1
#
_cell.length_a   1.000
_cell.length_b   1.000
_cell.length_c   1.000
_cell.angle_alpha   90.00
_cell.angle_beta   90.00
_cell.angle_gamma   90.00
#
_symmetry.space_group_name_H-M   'P 1'
#
loop_
_entity.id
_entity.type
_entity.pdbx_description
1 polymer ?
#
loop_
_entity_poly.entity_id
_entity_poly.type
_entity_poly.pdbx_seq_one_letter_code
_entity_poly.pdbx_strand_id
1 'polypeptide(L)'
;MCTCGICGKPLTDPVSVQFGVGPVCRINIKLREAKNMTESLFGPRAVFTYELRGNVVCIVDQDEGRSVTNDVENVLSDIARDGVELREHRVIYRDTLGIWDEIVLTKAGRYKTFKSLNARELDDALAKVQAPQCAD
;
A
#
# COMPACT_ATOMS: atom_id res chain seq x y z
N MET A 1 -8.89 6.87 -41.76
CA MET A 1 -7.99 5.78 -41.33
C MET A 1 -7.86 5.90 -39.82
N CYS A 2 -8.34 4.91 -39.06
CA CYS A 2 -8.20 4.91 -37.60
C CYS A 2 -6.78 4.44 -37.24
N THR A 3 -6.15 5.12 -36.30
CA THR A 3 -4.82 4.81 -35.80
C THR A 3 -4.88 4.47 -34.32
N CYS A 4 -3.92 3.68 -33.85
CA CYS A 4 -3.80 3.35 -32.44
C CYS A 4 -3.45 4.60 -31.64
N GLY A 5 -4.25 4.91 -30.61
CA GLY A 5 -3.98 6.04 -29.71
C GLY A 5 -2.70 5.91 -28.86
N ILE A 6 -2.02 4.76 -28.89
CA ILE A 6 -0.80 4.50 -28.11
C ILE A 6 0.46 4.56 -28.98
N CYS A 7 0.45 3.91 -30.15
CA CYS A 7 1.64 3.81 -31.00
C CYS A 7 1.48 4.44 -32.39
N GLY A 8 0.33 5.04 -32.71
CA GLY A 8 0.07 5.70 -33.98
C GLY A 8 -0.08 4.78 -35.19
N LYS A 9 0.10 3.46 -35.05
CA LYS A 9 -0.01 2.52 -36.17
C LYS A 9 -1.45 2.41 -36.68
N PRO A 10 -1.66 2.19 -38.01
CA PRO A 10 -2.99 1.99 -38.57
C PRO A 10 -3.70 0.79 -37.95
N LEU A 11 -5.00 0.93 -37.70
CA LEU A 11 -5.87 -0.14 -37.21
C LEU A 11 -6.68 -0.70 -38.38
N THR A 12 -6.54 -2.01 -38.61
CA THR A 12 -7.16 -2.69 -39.75
C THR A 12 -8.25 -3.68 -39.33
N ASP A 13 -8.24 -4.15 -38.08
CA ASP A 13 -9.28 -5.05 -37.58
C ASP A 13 -10.43 -4.29 -36.87
N PRO A 14 -11.69 -4.74 -37.00
CA PRO A 14 -12.85 -4.03 -36.47
C PRO A 14 -12.81 -3.80 -34.94
N VAL A 15 -12.22 -4.73 -34.20
CA VAL A 15 -12.12 -4.66 -32.73
C VAL A 15 -11.18 -3.52 -32.36
N SER A 16 -9.97 -3.48 -32.91
CA SER A 16 -9.01 -2.41 -32.65
C SER A 16 -9.56 -1.05 -33.07
N VAL A 17 -10.27 -0.96 -34.20
CA VAL A 17 -10.93 0.28 -34.64
C VAL A 17 -11.95 0.76 -33.60
N GLN A 18 -12.81 -0.14 -33.10
CA GLN A 18 -13.79 0.18 -32.07
C GLN A 18 -13.15 0.64 -30.75
N PHE A 19 -12.06 0.00 -30.33
CA PHE A 19 -11.37 0.32 -29.07
C PHE A 19 -10.31 1.43 -29.20
N GLY A 20 -10.01 1.91 -30.40
CA GLY A 20 -8.97 2.91 -30.66
C GLY A 20 -7.53 2.47 -30.33
N VAL A 21 -7.33 1.20 -29.98
CA VAL A 21 -6.04 0.66 -29.52
C VAL A 21 -5.76 -0.66 -30.22
N GLY A 22 -4.58 -0.77 -30.84
CA GLY A 22 -4.16 -1.96 -31.56
C GLY A 22 -3.87 -3.16 -30.64
N PRO A 23 -3.90 -4.39 -31.18
CA PRO A 23 -3.89 -5.61 -30.37
C PRO A 23 -2.58 -5.77 -29.58
N VAL A 24 -1.44 -5.41 -30.18
CA VAL A 24 -0.12 -5.43 -29.52
C VAL A 24 -0.06 -4.45 -28.35
N CYS A 25 -0.57 -3.23 -28.53
CA CYS A 25 -0.52 -2.21 -27.47
C CYS A 25 -1.43 -2.57 -26.30
N ARG A 26 -2.59 -3.17 -26.58
CA ARG A 26 -3.50 -3.69 -25.56
C ARG A 26 -2.88 -4.82 -24.74
N ILE A 27 -2.16 -5.76 -25.40
CA ILE A 27 -1.43 -6.82 -24.69
C ILE A 27 -0.31 -6.22 -23.84
N ASN A 28 0.44 -5.24 -24.37
CA ASN A 28 1.51 -4.58 -23.63
C ASN A 28 1.00 -3.83 -22.39
N ILE A 29 -0.18 -3.20 -22.46
CA ILE A 29 -0.82 -2.60 -21.27
C ILE A 29 -1.07 -3.68 -20.22
N LYS A 30 -1.75 -4.76 -20.59
CA LYS A 30 -2.03 -5.86 -19.65
C LYS A 30 -0.77 -6.47 -19.07
N LEU A 31 0.29 -6.62 -19.86
CA LEU A 31 1.58 -7.12 -19.39
C LEU A 31 2.25 -6.14 -18.42
N ARG A 32 2.15 -4.83 -18.65
CA ARG A 32 2.65 -3.81 -17.72
C ARG A 32 1.86 -3.79 -16.42
N GLU A 33 0.54 -3.88 -16.48
CA GLU A 33 -0.32 -3.97 -15.29
C GLU A 33 0.02 -5.22 -14.46
N ALA A 34 0.15 -6.38 -15.10
CA ALA A 34 0.54 -7.62 -14.44
C ALA A 34 1.95 -7.53 -13.85
N LYS A 35 2.89 -6.92 -14.57
CA LYS A 35 4.26 -6.72 -14.09
C LYS A 35 4.31 -5.78 -12.88
N ASN A 36 3.59 -4.66 -12.91
CA ASN A 36 3.54 -3.73 -11.78
C ASN A 36 2.94 -4.41 -10.54
N MET A 37 1.92 -5.25 -10.72
CA MET A 37 1.34 -6.04 -9.64
C MET A 37 2.35 -7.04 -9.05
N THR A 38 3.11 -7.75 -9.89
CA THR A 38 4.12 -8.70 -9.40
C THR A 38 5.34 -8.00 -8.81
N GLU A 39 5.78 -6.86 -9.33
CA GLU A 39 6.82 -6.03 -8.72
C GLU A 39 6.39 -5.48 -7.35
N SER A 40 5.11 -5.13 -7.17
CA SER A 40 4.56 -4.73 -5.87
C SER A 40 4.55 -5.87 -4.83
N LEU A 41 4.69 -7.14 -5.25
CA LEU A 41 4.70 -8.32 -4.37
C LEU A 41 6.10 -8.95 -4.20
N PHE A 42 6.93 -8.93 -5.24
CA PHE A 42 8.27 -9.55 -5.25
C PHE A 42 9.41 -8.53 -5.42
N GLY A 43 9.09 -7.24 -5.38
CA GLY A 43 10.06 -6.14 -5.48
C GLY A 43 10.97 -6.00 -4.26
N PRO A 44 11.81 -4.96 -4.22
CA PRO A 44 12.63 -4.66 -3.04
C PRO A 44 11.77 -4.40 -1.80
N ARG A 45 12.41 -4.43 -0.63
CA ARG A 45 11.78 -4.14 0.67
C ARG A 45 11.05 -2.79 0.65
N ALA A 46 10.03 -2.64 1.48
CA ALA A 46 9.37 -1.36 1.67
C ALA A 46 10.35 -0.32 2.20
N VAL A 47 10.33 0.88 1.60
CA VAL A 47 10.96 2.06 2.17
C VAL A 47 9.91 2.81 2.98
N PHE A 48 10.22 3.08 4.24
CA PHE A 48 9.29 3.73 5.15
C PHE A 48 10.06 4.59 6.15
N THR A 49 9.34 5.54 6.76
CA THR A 49 9.79 6.25 7.95
C THR A 49 8.83 5.94 9.09
N TYR A 50 9.29 6.05 10.34
CA TYR A 50 8.39 5.95 11.49
C TYR A 50 8.75 6.96 12.56
N GLU A 51 7.76 7.31 13.38
CA GLU A 51 7.95 8.09 14.61
C GLU A 51 7.07 7.55 15.74
N LEU A 52 7.46 7.87 16.98
CA LEU A 52 6.68 7.56 18.17
C LEU A 52 5.87 8.78 18.61
N ARG A 53 4.55 8.61 18.74
CA ARG A 53 3.63 9.61 19.29
C ARG A 53 2.93 9.02 20.50
N GLY A 54 3.49 9.26 21.69
CA GLY A 54 3.06 8.60 22.92
C GLY A 54 3.25 7.09 22.82
N ASN A 55 2.16 6.33 22.94
CA ASN A 55 2.17 4.87 22.80
C ASN A 55 1.82 4.38 21.37
N VAL A 56 1.91 5.25 20.36
CA VAL A 56 1.56 4.91 18.98
C VAL A 56 2.80 5.01 18.08
N VAL A 57 3.12 3.92 17.38
CA VAL A 57 4.07 3.92 16.26
C VAL A 57 3.34 4.40 15.02
N CYS A 58 3.81 5.49 14.42
CA CYS A 58 3.24 6.07 13.22
C CYS A 58 4.18 5.81 12.04
N ILE A 59 3.78 4.94 11.12
CA ILE A 59 4.56 4.55 9.95
C ILE A 59 4.08 5.33 8.72
N VAL A 60 4.99 5.80 7.88
CA VAL A 60 4.67 6.44 6.60
C VAL A 60 5.34 5.67 5.48
N ASP A 61 4.53 5.14 4.56
CA ASP A 61 4.99 4.53 3.31
C ASP A 61 5.58 5.60 2.38
N GLN A 62 6.76 5.35 1.83
CA GLN A 62 7.46 6.28 0.92
C GLN A 62 7.19 5.96 -0.57
N ASP A 63 6.32 4.99 -0.88
CA ASP A 63 5.98 4.54 -2.24
C ASP A 63 7.21 4.05 -3.05
N GLU A 64 8.19 3.48 -2.35
CA GLU A 64 9.38 2.88 -2.96
C GLU A 64 9.51 1.39 -2.59
N GLY A 65 9.59 0.53 -3.61
CA GLY A 65 9.63 -0.92 -3.44
C GLY A 65 8.24 -1.51 -3.17
N ARG A 66 8.16 -2.49 -2.27
CA ARG A 66 6.86 -2.96 -1.77
C ARG A 66 6.21 -1.88 -0.90
N SER A 67 4.88 -1.84 -0.89
CA SER A 67 4.17 -1.02 0.10
C SER A 67 4.31 -1.60 1.50
N VAL A 68 4.10 -0.78 2.52
CA VAL A 68 4.01 -1.21 3.92
C VAL A 68 2.96 -2.31 4.09
N THR A 69 1.83 -2.21 3.39
CA THR A 69 0.77 -3.24 3.40
C THR A 69 1.30 -4.60 2.92
N ASN A 70 2.13 -4.61 1.87
CA ASN A 70 2.66 -5.83 1.25
C ASN A 70 3.94 -6.35 1.96
N ASP A 71 4.58 -5.55 2.80
CA ASP A 71 5.83 -5.89 3.51
C ASP A 71 5.70 -5.73 5.04
N VAL A 72 4.49 -5.83 5.58
CA VAL A 72 4.19 -5.44 6.97
C VAL A 72 5.01 -6.18 8.02
N GLU A 73 5.18 -7.50 7.92
CA GLU A 73 5.95 -8.28 8.90
C GLU A 73 7.41 -7.85 8.96
N ASN A 74 7.91 -7.46 7.80
CA ASN A 74 9.26 -7.05 7.55
C ASN A 74 9.52 -5.63 8.08
N VAL A 75 8.60 -4.70 7.82
CA VAL A 75 8.56 -3.35 8.41
C VAL A 75 8.53 -3.42 9.95
N LEU A 76 7.63 -4.23 10.52
CA LEU A 76 7.55 -4.40 11.98
C LEU A 76 8.83 -5.00 12.56
N SER A 77 9.44 -5.96 11.85
CA SER A 77 10.72 -6.54 12.28
C SER A 77 11.85 -5.52 12.31
N ASP A 78 11.91 -4.63 11.32
CA ASP A 78 12.92 -3.58 11.25
C ASP A 78 12.72 -2.55 12.39
N ILE A 79 11.49 -2.12 12.65
CA ILE A 79 11.16 -1.23 13.78
C ILE A 79 11.49 -1.87 15.14
N ALA A 80 11.21 -3.17 15.32
CA ALA A 80 11.56 -3.88 16.53
C ALA A 80 13.10 -4.01 16.71
N ARG A 81 13.85 -4.15 15.62
CA ARG A 81 15.32 -4.17 15.64
C ARG A 81 15.92 -2.82 16.03
N ASP A 82 15.22 -1.74 15.75
CA ASP A 82 15.58 -0.39 16.21
C ASP A 82 15.28 -0.16 17.70
N GLY A 83 14.77 -1.19 18.41
CA GLY A 83 14.58 -1.19 19.86
C GLY A 83 13.17 -0.83 20.33
N VAL A 84 12.21 -0.69 19.42
CA VAL A 84 10.82 -0.41 19.79
C VAL A 84 10.12 -1.69 20.26
N GLU A 85 9.60 -1.67 21.49
CA GLU A 85 8.79 -2.77 22.02
C GLU A 85 7.36 -2.69 21.47
N LEU A 86 7.13 -3.32 20.31
CA LEU A 86 5.85 -3.29 19.59
C LEU A 86 4.67 -3.82 20.41
N ARG A 87 4.90 -4.64 21.45
CA ARG A 87 3.81 -5.17 22.30
C ARG A 87 3.17 -4.11 23.18
N GLU A 88 3.90 -3.05 23.46
CA GLU A 88 3.45 -1.95 24.32
C GLU A 88 2.83 -0.80 23.52
N HIS A 89 2.87 -0.88 22.18
CA HIS A 89 2.46 0.19 21.29
C HIS A 89 1.28 -0.22 20.39
N ARG A 90 0.45 0.76 20.06
CA ARG A 90 -0.46 0.67 18.91
C ARG A 90 0.35 1.02 17.66
N VAL A 91 0.01 0.44 16.51
CA VAL A 91 0.71 0.74 15.26
C VAL A 91 -0.29 1.24 14.24
N ILE A 92 -0.04 2.43 13.69
CA ILE A 92 -0.77 2.97 12.55
C ILE A 92 0.20 3.19 11.40
N TYR A 93 -0.32 3.11 10.18
CA TYR A 93 0.46 3.39 8.99
C TYR A 93 -0.33 4.27 8.03
N ARG A 94 0.39 5.11 7.29
CA ARG A 94 -0.14 5.89 6.18
C ARG A 94 0.26 5.25 4.87
N ASP A 95 -0.72 4.91 4.05
CA ASP A 95 -0.49 4.37 2.71
C ASP A 95 -0.11 5.48 1.71
N THR A 96 0.17 5.07 0.47
CA THR A 96 0.56 5.96 -0.63
C THR A 96 -0.59 6.84 -1.13
N LEU A 97 -1.84 6.50 -0.78
CA LEU A 97 -3.03 7.34 -1.01
C LEU A 97 -3.23 8.38 0.11
N GLY A 98 -2.35 8.37 1.12
CA GLY A 98 -2.35 9.28 2.24
C GLY A 98 -3.37 8.95 3.31
N ILE A 99 -3.87 7.71 3.34
CA ILE A 99 -4.87 7.24 4.30
C ILE A 99 -4.17 6.53 5.45
N TRP A 100 -4.53 6.91 6.66
CA TRP A 100 -4.09 6.28 7.89
C TRP A 100 -5.05 5.14 8.29
N ASP A 101 -4.47 3.98 8.55
CA ASP A 101 -5.15 2.80 9.08
C ASP A 101 -4.30 2.12 10.18
N GLU A 102 -4.90 1.21 10.94
CA GLU A 102 -4.25 0.52 12.05
C GLU A 102 -3.68 -0.84 11.62
N ILE A 103 -2.46 -1.14 12.05
CA ILE A 103 -1.87 -2.47 12.04
C ILE A 103 -2.13 -3.10 13.39
N VAL A 104 -3.09 -4.03 13.44
CA VAL A 104 -3.44 -4.74 14.67
C VAL A 104 -2.40 -5.82 14.93
N LEU A 105 -1.81 -5.80 16.11
CA LEU A 105 -0.84 -6.79 16.57
C LEU A 105 -1.50 -7.82 17.49
N THR A 106 -0.93 -9.01 17.52
CA THR A 106 -1.18 -10.01 18.57
C THR A 106 -0.54 -9.58 19.89
N LYS A 107 -0.92 -10.21 21.01
CA LYS A 107 -0.27 -10.00 22.32
C LYS A 107 1.24 -10.29 22.30
N ALA A 108 1.73 -11.04 21.31
CA ALA A 108 3.14 -11.35 21.13
C ALA A 108 3.88 -10.32 20.26
N GLY A 109 3.21 -9.24 19.82
CA GLY A 109 3.80 -8.19 18.98
C GLY A 109 3.91 -8.55 17.50
N ARG A 110 3.26 -9.64 17.05
CA ARG A 110 3.23 -10.06 15.64
C ARG A 110 2.02 -9.48 14.92
N TYR A 111 2.15 -9.23 13.61
CA TYR A 111 1.05 -8.85 12.73
C TYR A 111 -0.15 -9.80 12.88
N LYS A 112 -1.36 -9.22 12.97
CA LYS A 112 -2.63 -9.97 13.01
C LYS A 112 -3.52 -9.62 11.82
N THR A 113 -3.82 -8.34 11.64
CA THR A 113 -4.70 -7.83 10.58
C THR A 113 -4.53 -6.33 10.43
N PHE A 114 -5.00 -5.78 9.33
CA PHE A 114 -5.29 -4.35 9.23
C PHE A 114 -6.69 -4.05 9.76
N LYS A 115 -6.87 -2.85 10.31
CA LYS A 115 -8.17 -2.28 10.68
C LYS A 115 -8.26 -0.87 10.12
N SER A 116 -9.32 -0.59 9.38
CA SER A 116 -9.46 0.73 8.78
C SER A 116 -9.82 1.78 9.82
N LEU A 117 -9.07 2.88 9.83
CA LEU A 117 -9.41 4.14 10.50
C LEU A 117 -9.93 5.16 9.49
N ASN A 118 -9.55 5.00 8.21
CA ASN A 118 -9.92 5.87 7.10
C ASN A 118 -9.73 7.36 7.44
N ALA A 119 -8.60 7.67 8.06
CA ALA A 119 -8.24 9.02 8.48
C ALA A 119 -7.25 9.62 7.48
N ARG A 120 -7.43 10.90 7.10
CA ARG A 120 -6.50 11.60 6.19
C ARG A 120 -5.43 12.40 6.94
N GLU A 121 -5.73 12.77 8.18
CA GLU A 121 -4.86 13.53 9.07
C GLU A 121 -4.38 12.64 10.23
N LEU A 122 -3.13 12.83 10.65
CA LEU A 122 -2.53 12.04 11.73
C LEU A 122 -3.29 12.22 13.06
N ASP A 123 -3.70 13.44 13.39
CA ASP A 123 -4.42 13.71 14.64
C ASP A 123 -5.77 12.98 14.72
N ASP A 124 -6.49 12.86 13.59
CA ASP A 124 -7.73 12.08 13.50
C ASP A 124 -7.44 10.58 13.68
N ALA A 125 -6.36 10.07 13.08
CA ALA A 125 -5.94 8.68 13.25
C ALA A 125 -5.59 8.37 14.72
N LEU A 126 -4.86 9.28 15.39
CA LEU A 126 -4.50 9.17 16.80
C LEU A 126 -5.74 9.20 17.71
N ALA A 127 -6.71 10.07 17.42
CA ALA A 127 -7.97 10.10 18.18
C ALA A 127 -8.75 8.79 18.02
N LYS A 128 -8.86 8.26 16.79
CA LYS A 128 -9.57 7.00 16.50
C LYS A 128 -8.89 5.78 17.09
N VAL A 129 -7.56 5.73 17.09
CA VAL A 129 -6.81 4.57 17.61
C VAL A 129 -6.81 4.51 19.13
N GLN A 130 -7.02 5.64 19.80
CA GLN A 130 -7.12 5.77 21.26
C GLN A 130 -8.55 5.64 21.81
N ALA A 131 -9.57 5.80 20.97
CA ALA A 131 -10.95 5.61 21.39
C ALA A 131 -11.17 4.17 21.89
N PRO A 132 -11.83 3.97 23.06
CA PRO A 132 -12.19 2.64 23.54
C PRO A 132 -13.07 1.97 22.48
N GLN A 133 -12.70 0.75 22.08
CA GLN A 133 -13.56 -0.03 21.20
C GLN A 133 -14.86 -0.34 21.94
N CYS A 134 -16.00 0.04 21.37
CA CYS A 134 -17.27 -0.57 21.75
C CYS A 134 -17.11 -2.07 21.49
N ALA A 135 -17.21 -2.87 22.55
CA ALA A 135 -17.26 -4.32 22.44
C ALA A 135 -18.61 -4.69 21.80
N ASP A 136 -18.57 -5.37 20.66
CA ASP A 136 -19.72 -6.12 20.13
C ASP A 136 -20.02 -7.33 21.04
#